data_AF-A0A8H7RMP8-F1
#
_entry.id   AF-A0A8H7RMP8-F1
#
_cell.length_a   1.000
_cell.length_b   1.000
_cell.length_c   1.000
_cell.angle_alpha   90.00
_cell.angle_beta   90.00
_cell.angle_gamma   90.00
#
_symmetry.space_group_name_H-M   'P 1'
#
loop_
_entity.id
_entity.type
_entity.pdbx_description
1 polymer ?
#
loop_
_entity_poly.entity_id
_entity_poly.type
_entity_poly.pdbx_seq_one_letter_code
_entity_poly.pdbx_strand_id
1 'polypeptide(L)'
;METKFKAAIEELIKKTKRPNLASFVNSNLDFVIQNSPRGVPLQQFWETSFKNTLNDLGISSKGREPNVDWGNIALKAMEINSEVLDPESSTTSTPPSIPKGIKRGSKTASCSLTTKEKEKLVGFVQKMSPSDKWVFTRDDGSQAFVEDQLIEYTEKCDYEHHSLILNVDDPVWESFFSEREMREISRKGVTSLPSLPSSIDNILSSCTAIVEEITSKDQQKDQDKEIVDTLTNYLEKLAPFDPYDQFDEYWLISTLKEICSLYRWNIPSRIANGSSELDFVVRIWSQLDKCFDNLDNSCLANLVRLNNERRVDGKTPISDQVKSSRPDLLLTKDNVEFGVGECGKIDLGGIGKKEILETQLHLPKLMKDVFTIEQYLRQEMMLNLHESFKLLGLATPVSFRMTLSVMDCPDGVVCRLRESEEFEIPQHASLFCTGIIPIIELTLMAKSGIDGYSKFCITYGGVW
;
A
#
# COMPACT_ATOMS: atom_id res chain seq x y z
N MET A 1 -14.53 -15.59 -30.50
CA MET A 1 -15.67 -14.86 -29.91
C MET A 1 -16.45 -14.11 -30.97
N GLU A 2 -15.80 -13.26 -31.77
CA GLU A 2 -16.43 -12.44 -32.83
C GLU A 2 -17.36 -13.21 -33.79
N THR A 3 -16.93 -14.35 -34.33
CA THR A 3 -17.75 -15.11 -35.30
C THR A 3 -19.05 -15.65 -34.69
N LYS A 4 -19.02 -16.11 -33.43
CA LYS A 4 -20.20 -16.62 -32.71
C LYS A 4 -21.11 -15.49 -32.24
N PHE A 5 -20.52 -14.36 -31.83
CA PHE A 5 -21.24 -13.17 -31.42
C PHE A 5 -22.03 -12.55 -32.59
N LYS A 6 -21.38 -12.42 -33.75
CA LYS A 6 -22.02 -11.92 -34.97
C LYS A 6 -23.19 -12.81 -35.41
N ALA A 7 -23.02 -14.13 -35.37
CA ALA A 7 -24.09 -15.08 -35.68
C ALA A 7 -25.30 -14.96 -34.73
N ALA A 8 -25.07 -14.76 -33.44
CA ALA A 8 -26.14 -14.57 -32.44
C ALA A 8 -26.92 -13.25 -32.67
N ILE A 9 -26.23 -12.19 -33.09
CA ILE A 9 -26.86 -10.92 -33.46
C ILE A 9 -27.66 -11.05 -34.76
N GLU A 10 -27.14 -11.73 -35.77
CA GLU A 10 -27.87 -12.01 -37.02
C GLU A 10 -29.15 -12.84 -36.78
N GLU A 11 -29.12 -13.80 -35.85
CA GLU A 11 -30.30 -14.56 -35.45
C GLU A 11 -31.33 -13.71 -34.71
N LEU A 12 -30.89 -12.81 -33.82
CA LEU A 12 -31.75 -11.85 -33.14
C LEU A 12 -32.42 -10.89 -34.14
N ILE A 13 -31.71 -10.46 -35.18
CA ILE A 13 -32.25 -9.60 -36.25
C ILE A 13 -33.34 -10.33 -37.04
N LYS A 14 -33.15 -11.62 -37.33
CA LYS A 14 -34.19 -12.44 -38.00
C LYS A 14 -35.47 -12.55 -37.17
N LYS A 15 -35.34 -12.61 -35.84
CA LYS A 15 -36.45 -12.74 -34.89
C LYS A 15 -37.10 -11.40 -34.53
N THR A 16 -36.33 -10.31 -34.55
CA THR A 16 -36.78 -8.99 -34.10
C THR A 16 -36.47 -7.93 -35.15
N LYS A 17 -37.51 -7.27 -35.68
CA LYS A 17 -37.35 -6.20 -36.69
C LYS A 17 -36.55 -4.98 -36.17
N ARG A 18 -36.30 -4.89 -34.86
CA ARG A 18 -35.55 -3.82 -34.17
C ARG A 18 -34.75 -4.41 -33.01
N PRO A 19 -33.51 -4.86 -33.22
CA PRO A 19 -32.69 -5.42 -32.16
C PRO A 19 -32.26 -4.32 -31.17
N ASN A 20 -32.27 -4.65 -29.88
CA ASN A 20 -31.70 -3.82 -28.81
C ASN A 20 -30.90 -4.70 -27.84
N LEU A 21 -30.00 -4.08 -27.09
CA LEU A 21 -29.07 -4.79 -26.22
C LEU A 21 -29.79 -5.64 -25.17
N ALA A 22 -30.84 -5.11 -24.54
CA ALA A 22 -31.61 -5.86 -23.54
C ALA A 22 -32.24 -7.14 -24.13
N SER A 23 -32.76 -7.06 -25.35
CA SER A 23 -33.33 -8.22 -26.05
C SER A 23 -32.25 -9.23 -26.43
N PHE A 24 -31.06 -8.76 -26.80
CA PHE A 24 -29.90 -9.61 -27.05
C PHE A 24 -29.47 -10.36 -25.79
N VAL A 25 -29.27 -9.63 -24.68
CA VAL A 25 -28.82 -10.19 -23.41
C VAL A 25 -29.83 -11.20 -22.86
N ASN A 26 -31.12 -10.88 -22.90
CA ASN A 26 -32.16 -11.79 -22.42
C ASN A 26 -32.28 -13.06 -23.27
N SER A 27 -32.05 -12.96 -24.59
CA SER A 27 -32.16 -14.11 -25.49
C SER A 27 -30.89 -14.96 -25.54
N ASN A 28 -29.76 -14.43 -25.07
CA ASN A 28 -28.43 -15.04 -25.17
C ASN A 28 -27.69 -14.98 -23.83
N LEU A 29 -28.40 -15.12 -22.72
CA LEU A 29 -27.86 -14.90 -21.37
C LEU A 29 -26.65 -15.78 -21.10
N ASP A 30 -26.71 -17.08 -21.44
CA ASP A 30 -25.60 -18.01 -21.24
C ASP A 30 -24.37 -17.63 -22.06
N PHE A 31 -24.58 -17.18 -23.29
CA PHE A 31 -23.51 -16.69 -24.15
C PHE A 31 -22.84 -15.44 -23.55
N VAL A 32 -23.65 -14.49 -23.05
CA VAL A 32 -23.17 -13.27 -22.41
C VAL A 32 -22.38 -13.61 -21.14
N ILE A 33 -22.88 -14.52 -20.30
CA ILE A 33 -22.18 -14.95 -19.08
C ILE A 33 -20.83 -15.61 -19.41
N GLN A 34 -20.81 -16.53 -20.39
CA GLN A 34 -19.58 -17.27 -20.75
C GLN A 34 -18.52 -16.41 -21.43
N ASN A 35 -18.91 -15.32 -22.09
CA ASN A 35 -18.01 -14.48 -22.89
C ASN A 35 -17.79 -13.08 -22.28
N SER A 36 -18.24 -12.85 -21.05
CA SER A 36 -18.02 -11.59 -20.34
C SER A 36 -16.57 -11.46 -19.85
N PRO A 37 -15.84 -10.39 -20.21
CA PRO A 37 -14.46 -10.20 -19.79
C PRO A 37 -14.36 -9.85 -18.29
N ARG A 38 -13.26 -10.25 -17.65
CA ARG A 38 -12.97 -9.92 -16.24
C ARG A 38 -12.44 -8.51 -16.11
N GLY A 39 -12.86 -7.81 -15.06
CA GLY A 39 -12.31 -6.49 -14.69
C GLY A 39 -12.76 -5.33 -15.57
N VAL A 40 -13.74 -5.53 -16.47
CA VAL A 40 -14.29 -4.46 -17.32
C VAL A 40 -15.76 -4.23 -16.94
N PRO A 41 -16.25 -2.97 -16.92
CA PRO A 41 -17.68 -2.69 -16.76
C PRO A 41 -18.50 -3.41 -17.85
N LEU A 42 -19.21 -4.48 -17.47
CA LEU A 42 -19.89 -5.38 -18.42
C LEU A 42 -20.88 -4.64 -19.31
N GLN A 43 -21.60 -3.69 -18.74
CA GLN A 43 -22.53 -2.86 -19.50
C GLN A 43 -21.83 -2.13 -20.65
N GLN A 44 -20.73 -1.42 -20.36
CA GLN A 44 -19.99 -0.65 -21.38
C GLN A 44 -19.37 -1.57 -22.42
N PHE A 45 -18.83 -2.72 -22.00
CA PHE A 45 -18.25 -3.71 -22.91
C PHE A 45 -19.29 -4.25 -23.90
N TRP A 46 -20.45 -4.69 -23.40
CA TRP A 46 -21.49 -5.27 -24.24
C TRP A 46 -22.23 -4.23 -25.07
N GLU A 47 -22.44 -3.01 -24.55
CA GLU A 47 -22.96 -1.90 -25.33
C GLU A 47 -22.06 -1.57 -26.52
N THR A 48 -20.74 -1.46 -26.28
CA THR A 48 -19.77 -1.15 -27.33
C THR A 48 -19.71 -2.26 -28.36
N SER A 49 -19.62 -3.52 -27.91
CA SER A 49 -19.56 -4.69 -28.79
C SER A 49 -20.83 -4.83 -29.64
N PHE A 50 -22.00 -4.62 -29.04
CA PHE A 50 -23.29 -4.69 -29.73
C PHE A 50 -23.47 -3.55 -30.73
N LYS A 51 -23.13 -2.32 -30.35
CA LYS A 51 -23.20 -1.14 -31.25
C LYS A 51 -22.26 -1.30 -32.44
N ASN A 52 -21.01 -1.73 -32.22
CA ASN A 52 -20.04 -1.95 -33.28
C ASN A 52 -20.51 -3.05 -34.25
N THR A 53 -21.03 -4.16 -33.73
CA THR A 53 -21.51 -5.25 -34.59
C THR A 53 -22.76 -4.86 -35.39
N LEU A 54 -23.66 -4.05 -34.83
CA LEU A 54 -24.80 -3.52 -35.58
C LEU A 54 -24.36 -2.55 -36.69
N ASN A 55 -23.36 -1.71 -36.43
CA ASN A 55 -22.78 -0.81 -37.43
C ASN A 55 -22.13 -1.61 -38.57
N ASP A 56 -21.39 -2.68 -38.26
CA ASP A 56 -20.78 -3.57 -39.25
C ASP A 56 -21.81 -4.31 -40.11
N LEU A 57 -23.03 -4.49 -39.58
CA LEU A 57 -24.16 -5.08 -40.29
C LEU A 57 -25.04 -4.02 -40.99
N GLY A 58 -24.72 -2.74 -40.89
CA GLY A 58 -25.45 -1.64 -41.52
C GLY A 58 -26.81 -1.32 -40.88
N ILE A 59 -26.99 -1.64 -39.59
CA ILE A 59 -28.28 -1.52 -38.87
C ILE A 59 -28.21 -0.43 -37.80
N SER A 60 -29.15 0.52 -37.84
CA SER A 60 -29.24 1.59 -36.84
C SER A 60 -30.03 1.14 -35.60
N SER A 61 -29.42 1.20 -34.41
CA SER A 61 -30.10 0.98 -33.14
C SER A 61 -30.92 2.23 -32.74
N LYS A 62 -32.25 2.10 -32.61
CA LYS A 62 -33.10 3.15 -32.00
C LYS A 62 -34.09 2.55 -31.01
N GLY A 63 -33.99 2.95 -29.75
CA GLY A 63 -34.97 2.67 -28.69
C GLY A 63 -34.42 3.02 -27.30
N ARG A 64 -35.30 3.41 -26.36
CA ARG A 64 -34.97 3.45 -24.93
C ARG A 64 -34.72 2.02 -24.46
N GLU A 65 -33.58 1.80 -23.80
CA GLU A 65 -33.20 0.49 -23.30
C GLU A 65 -33.98 0.14 -22.02
N PRO A 66 -34.64 -1.03 -21.94
CA PRO A 66 -35.04 -1.61 -20.67
C PRO A 66 -33.79 -1.95 -19.83
N ASN A 67 -33.88 -1.80 -18.52
CA ASN A 67 -32.74 -2.02 -17.61
C ASN A 67 -32.35 -3.51 -17.59
N VAL A 68 -31.09 -3.81 -17.91
CA VAL A 68 -30.48 -5.14 -17.82
C VAL A 68 -29.80 -5.27 -16.46
N ASP A 69 -30.05 -6.35 -15.73
CA ASP A 69 -29.41 -6.61 -14.44
C ASP A 69 -27.96 -7.13 -14.61
N TRP A 70 -27.05 -6.20 -14.90
CA TRP A 70 -25.63 -6.49 -15.09
C TRP A 70 -24.95 -7.02 -13.83
N GLY A 71 -25.47 -6.70 -12.64
CA GLY A 71 -24.93 -7.18 -11.37
C GLY A 71 -25.08 -8.70 -11.22
N ASN A 72 -26.27 -9.22 -11.53
CA ASN A 72 -26.53 -10.67 -11.48
C ASN A 72 -25.77 -11.44 -12.58
N ILE A 73 -25.61 -10.85 -13.76
CA ILE A 73 -24.81 -11.43 -14.85
C ILE A 73 -23.33 -11.55 -14.44
N ALA A 74 -22.78 -10.52 -13.78
CA ALA A 74 -21.40 -10.53 -13.30
C ALA A 74 -21.16 -11.63 -12.26
N LEU A 75 -22.09 -11.81 -11.31
CA LEU A 75 -22.01 -12.86 -10.29
C LEU A 75 -21.99 -14.26 -10.92
N LYS A 76 -22.89 -14.54 -11.88
CA LYS A 76 -22.94 -15.84 -12.57
C LYS A 76 -21.71 -16.11 -13.43
N ALA A 77 -21.14 -15.07 -14.06
CA ALA A 77 -19.90 -15.21 -14.84
C ALA A 77 -18.69 -15.54 -13.96
N MET A 78 -18.70 -15.12 -12.69
CA MET A 78 -17.68 -15.49 -11.71
C MET A 78 -17.85 -16.94 -11.21
N GLU A 79 -19.08 -17.40 -11.00
CA GLU A 79 -19.39 -18.77 -10.54
C GLU A 79 -19.01 -19.86 -11.56
N ILE A 80 -19.31 -19.68 -12.85
CA ILE A 80 -19.00 -20.70 -13.88
C ILE A 80 -17.48 -20.92 -14.03
N ASN A 81 -16.67 -19.90 -13.74
CA ASN A 81 -15.22 -19.97 -13.92
C ASN A 81 -14.46 -20.41 -12.66
N SER A 82 -15.12 -20.59 -11.51
CA SER A 82 -14.51 -21.21 -10.32
C SER A 82 -14.59 -22.74 -10.36
N GLU A 83 -15.47 -23.33 -11.17
CA GLU A 83 -15.57 -24.78 -11.39
C GLU A 83 -14.57 -25.34 -12.43
N VAL A 84 -13.86 -24.48 -13.19
CA VAL A 84 -12.97 -24.91 -14.29
C VAL A 84 -11.48 -25.00 -13.88
N LEU A 85 -11.15 -24.77 -12.60
CA LEU A 85 -9.77 -24.85 -12.08
C LEU A 85 -9.40 -26.19 -11.42
N ASP A 86 -9.85 -27.31 -11.99
CA ASP A 86 -9.21 -28.62 -11.81
C ASP A 86 -9.48 -29.46 -13.07
N PRO A 87 -8.44 -29.71 -13.90
CA PRO A 87 -7.85 -31.04 -13.87
C PRO A 87 -6.33 -31.10 -14.16
N GLU A 88 -5.73 -32.21 -13.69
CA GLU A 88 -4.44 -32.81 -14.10
C GLU A 88 -3.12 -32.25 -13.52
N SER A 89 -2.75 -32.75 -12.33
CA SER A 89 -1.54 -33.57 -12.25
C SER A 89 -1.72 -34.65 -11.18
N SER A 90 -1.73 -35.91 -11.64
CA SER A 90 -1.82 -37.09 -10.79
C SER A 90 -0.56 -37.92 -10.95
N THR A 91 0.27 -37.95 -9.92
CA THR A 91 1.18 -39.06 -9.64
C THR A 91 0.99 -39.47 -8.19
N THR A 92 0.26 -40.58 -8.07
CA THR A 92 0.16 -41.58 -7.01
C THR A 92 1.16 -41.50 -5.85
N SER A 93 0.65 -41.22 -4.65
CA SER A 93 0.95 -41.98 -3.42
C SER A 93 -0.10 -41.68 -2.33
N THR A 94 -0.91 -42.67 -1.95
CA THR A 94 -1.70 -42.73 -0.69
C THR A 94 -0.73 -42.90 0.49
N PRO A 95 -1.00 -42.49 1.77
CA PRO A 95 -2.24 -42.63 2.57
C PRO A 95 -2.45 -41.46 3.60
N PRO A 96 -3.21 -41.59 4.72
CA PRO A 96 -4.53 -42.17 4.99
C PRO A 96 -5.58 -41.09 5.38
N SER A 97 -6.84 -41.53 5.46
CA SER A 97 -8.05 -40.82 5.89
C SER A 97 -7.92 -39.93 7.15
N ILE A 98 -8.31 -38.65 7.03
CA ILE A 98 -8.60 -37.73 8.14
C ILE A 98 -10.05 -37.20 8.00
N PRO A 99 -10.79 -36.96 9.10
CA PRO A 99 -12.24 -36.86 9.10
C PRO A 99 -12.81 -35.64 8.38
N LYS A 100 -13.97 -35.85 7.76
CA LYS A 100 -14.88 -34.83 7.26
C LYS A 100 -15.22 -33.82 8.37
N GLY A 101 -14.96 -32.54 8.12
CA GLY A 101 -15.60 -31.47 8.87
C GLY A 101 -14.73 -30.24 9.11
N ILE A 102 -14.35 -29.53 8.05
CA ILE A 102 -14.02 -28.10 8.18
C ILE A 102 -14.90 -27.35 7.20
N LYS A 103 -15.91 -26.67 7.74
CA LYS A 103 -16.68 -25.66 7.03
C LYS A 103 -15.67 -24.65 6.47
N ARG A 104 -15.62 -24.49 5.14
CA ARG A 104 -14.94 -23.36 4.52
C ARG A 104 -15.70 -22.10 4.91
N GLY A 105 -15.35 -21.52 6.05
CA GLY A 105 -15.68 -20.14 6.36
C GLY A 105 -14.89 -19.27 5.39
N SER A 106 -15.60 -18.47 4.60
CA SER A 106 -15.01 -17.29 3.96
C SER A 106 -14.29 -16.49 5.05
N LYS A 107 -12.95 -16.42 4.99
CA LYS A 107 -12.20 -15.57 5.92
C LYS A 107 -12.57 -14.13 5.61
N THR A 108 -13.36 -13.51 6.48
CA THR A 108 -13.43 -12.04 6.53
C THR A 108 -12.01 -11.55 6.80
N ALA A 109 -11.59 -10.54 6.05
CA ALA A 109 -10.19 -10.11 6.05
C ALA A 109 -9.83 -9.23 7.26
N SER A 110 -10.84 -8.73 7.99
CA SER A 110 -10.74 -8.32 9.39
C SER A 110 -11.21 -9.48 10.28
N CYS A 111 -10.47 -9.74 11.36
CA CYS A 111 -10.84 -10.74 12.35
C CYS A 111 -11.89 -10.15 13.29
N SER A 112 -12.93 -10.93 13.62
CA SER A 112 -13.87 -10.56 14.67
C SER A 112 -13.15 -10.64 16.02
N LEU A 113 -13.34 -9.63 16.86
CA LEU A 113 -12.78 -9.60 18.20
C LEU A 113 -13.62 -10.47 19.14
N THR A 114 -13.00 -11.47 19.74
CA THR A 114 -13.63 -12.24 20.81
C THR A 114 -13.70 -11.42 22.09
N THR A 115 -14.69 -11.70 22.95
CA THR A 115 -14.82 -11.07 24.27
C THR A 115 -13.53 -11.23 25.10
N LYS A 116 -12.90 -12.40 25.01
CA LYS A 116 -11.66 -12.71 25.73
C LYS A 116 -10.48 -11.84 25.26
N GLU A 117 -10.40 -11.51 23.97
CA GLU A 117 -9.36 -10.63 23.43
C GLU A 117 -9.57 -9.18 23.91
N LYS A 118 -10.82 -8.70 23.91
CA LYS A 118 -11.17 -7.39 24.48
C LYS A 118 -10.81 -7.32 25.96
N GLU A 119 -11.24 -8.32 26.75
CA GLU A 119 -10.95 -8.41 28.18
C GLU A 119 -9.45 -8.46 28.48
N LYS A 120 -8.66 -9.13 27.64
CA LYS A 120 -7.19 -9.18 27.79
C LYS A 120 -6.58 -7.79 27.62
N LEU A 121 -7.03 -7.03 26.62
CA LEU A 121 -6.51 -5.68 26.35
C LEU A 121 -6.97 -4.68 27.42
N VAL A 122 -8.26 -4.68 27.76
CA VAL A 122 -8.83 -3.86 28.84
C VAL A 122 -8.11 -4.14 30.16
N GLY A 123 -7.97 -5.42 30.50
CA GLY A 123 -7.28 -5.85 31.72
C GLY A 123 -5.78 -5.57 31.73
N PHE A 124 -5.15 -5.38 30.58
CA PHE A 124 -3.76 -4.91 30.48
C PHE A 124 -3.68 -3.42 30.84
N VAL A 125 -4.47 -2.56 30.19
CA VAL A 125 -4.45 -1.11 30.43
C VAL A 125 -4.92 -0.73 31.84
N GLN A 126 -5.91 -1.43 32.39
CA GLN A 126 -6.39 -1.20 33.76
C GLN A 126 -5.36 -1.54 34.84
N LYS A 127 -4.38 -2.41 34.54
CA LYS A 127 -3.31 -2.77 35.48
C LYS A 127 -2.12 -1.80 35.41
N MET A 128 -2.06 -0.93 34.41
CA MET A 128 -0.96 0.02 34.25
C MET A 128 -1.04 1.14 35.29
N SER A 129 0.11 1.55 35.82
CA SER A 129 0.20 2.74 36.66
C SER A 129 -0.06 3.99 35.84
N PRO A 130 -0.60 5.07 36.43
CA PRO A 130 -0.72 6.36 35.75
C PRO A 130 0.62 6.92 35.23
N SER A 131 1.75 6.57 35.84
CA SER A 131 3.09 6.97 35.38
C SER A 131 3.52 6.30 34.07
N ASP A 132 2.88 5.19 33.70
CA ASP A 132 3.25 4.38 32.54
C ASP A 132 2.29 4.63 31.37
N LYS A 133 1.37 5.59 31.52
CA LYS A 133 0.38 5.96 30.51
C LYS A 133 0.71 7.31 29.90
N TRP A 134 0.36 7.45 28.62
CA TRP A 134 0.52 8.72 27.92
C TRP A 134 -0.52 9.73 28.39
N VAL A 135 -0.06 10.73 29.15
CA VAL A 135 -0.88 11.88 29.57
C VAL A 135 -1.04 12.97 28.48
N PHE A 136 -2.27 13.47 28.34
CA PHE A 136 -2.62 14.66 27.54
C PHE A 136 -3.60 15.57 28.30
N THR A 137 -3.74 16.83 27.86
CA THR A 137 -4.59 17.83 28.50
C THR A 137 -5.93 17.99 27.79
N ARG A 138 -7.03 17.72 28.49
CA ARG A 138 -8.39 17.95 28.00
C ARG A 138 -8.70 19.43 27.82
N ASP A 139 -9.71 19.74 27.00
CA ASP A 139 -10.15 21.12 26.76
C ASP A 139 -10.61 21.88 28.02
N ASP A 140 -11.07 21.17 29.05
CA ASP A 140 -11.40 21.75 30.36
C ASP A 140 -10.18 21.94 31.29
N GLY A 141 -8.98 21.59 30.82
CA GLY A 141 -7.73 21.66 31.58
C GLY A 141 -7.44 20.44 32.46
N SER A 142 -8.31 19.43 32.49
CA SER A 142 -8.05 18.19 33.20
C SER A 142 -7.03 17.31 32.46
N GLN A 143 -6.38 16.39 33.18
CA GLN A 143 -5.48 15.41 32.57
C GLN A 143 -6.22 14.12 32.25
N ALA A 144 -5.94 13.56 31.09
CA ALA A 144 -6.47 12.27 30.63
C ALA A 144 -5.35 11.42 30.01
N PHE A 145 -5.65 10.14 29.75
CA PHE A 145 -4.69 9.18 29.21
C PHE A 145 -5.13 8.69 27.83
N VAL A 146 -4.19 8.64 26.88
CA VAL A 146 -4.46 8.16 25.52
C VAL A 146 -4.91 6.69 25.56
N GLU A 147 -4.23 5.84 26.34
CA GLU A 147 -4.57 4.41 26.49
C GLU A 147 -6.04 4.21 26.86
N ASP A 148 -6.57 5.03 27.78
CA ASP A 148 -7.95 4.89 28.24
C ASP A 148 -8.96 5.22 27.13
N GLN A 149 -8.64 6.18 26.25
CA GLN A 149 -9.48 6.50 25.08
C GLN A 149 -9.46 5.39 24.03
N LEU A 150 -8.28 4.80 23.78
CA LEU A 150 -8.15 3.67 22.85
C LEU A 150 -8.91 2.43 23.34
N ILE A 151 -8.93 2.19 24.66
CA ILE A 151 -9.72 1.10 25.25
C ILE A 151 -11.21 1.37 25.12
N GLU A 152 -11.66 2.59 25.42
CA GLU A 152 -13.07 2.97 25.25
C GLU A 152 -13.55 2.73 23.81
N TYR A 153 -12.71 3.04 22.82
CA TYR A 153 -12.99 2.71 21.44
C TYR A 153 -13.00 1.19 21.20
N THR A 154 -11.99 0.46 21.66
CA THR A 154 -11.86 -0.99 21.47
C THR A 154 -13.05 -1.78 22.03
N GLU A 155 -13.62 -1.34 23.15
CA GLU A 155 -14.81 -1.96 23.73
C GLU A 155 -16.01 -1.94 22.75
N LYS A 156 -16.13 -0.84 21.97
CA LYS A 156 -17.17 -0.62 20.95
C LYS A 156 -16.90 -1.36 19.64
N CYS A 157 -15.69 -1.87 19.39
CA CYS A 157 -15.31 -2.52 18.13
C CYS A 157 -15.74 -4.00 18.07
N ASP A 158 -16.51 -4.42 17.06
CA ASP A 158 -16.81 -5.85 16.84
C ASP A 158 -15.72 -6.59 16.04
N TYR A 159 -14.91 -5.82 15.33
CA TYR A 159 -13.81 -6.28 14.50
C TYR A 159 -12.52 -5.60 14.92
N GLU A 160 -11.41 -6.24 14.62
CA GLU A 160 -10.10 -5.74 14.97
C GLU A 160 -9.84 -4.37 14.32
N HIS A 161 -9.50 -3.39 15.16
CA HIS A 161 -8.93 -2.10 14.78
C HIS A 161 -7.63 -1.95 15.58
N HIS A 162 -6.58 -1.49 14.89
CA HIS A 162 -5.24 -1.15 15.38
C HIS A 162 -5.00 -1.23 16.92
N SER A 163 -4.67 -2.41 17.45
CA SER A 163 -4.47 -2.57 18.91
C SER A 163 -3.29 -1.73 19.42
N LEU A 164 -3.56 -0.73 20.27
CA LEU A 164 -2.60 0.24 20.83
C LEU A 164 -1.73 0.93 19.75
N ILE A 165 -2.30 1.19 18.57
CA ILE A 165 -1.73 2.11 17.59
C ILE A 165 -2.75 3.23 17.39
N LEU A 166 -2.32 4.48 17.58
CA LEU A 166 -3.11 5.67 17.28
C LEU A 166 -2.60 6.25 15.96
N ASN A 167 -3.35 6.05 14.87
CA ASN A 167 -3.17 6.85 13.66
C ASN A 167 -3.82 8.22 13.88
N VAL A 168 -3.01 9.29 13.92
CA VAL A 168 -3.50 10.65 14.23
C VAL A 168 -4.46 11.19 13.16
N ASP A 169 -4.41 10.62 11.96
CA ASP A 169 -5.20 11.05 10.80
C ASP A 169 -6.45 10.18 10.59
N ASP A 170 -6.67 9.15 11.43
CA ASP A 170 -7.88 8.32 11.37
C ASP A 170 -9.11 9.09 11.89
N PRO A 171 -10.15 9.32 11.06
CA PRO A 171 -11.34 10.08 11.45
C PRO A 171 -12.10 9.51 12.64
N VAL A 172 -11.89 8.24 12.98
CA VAL A 172 -12.56 7.60 14.12
C VAL A 172 -12.29 8.32 15.45
N TRP A 173 -11.15 8.99 15.55
CA TRP A 173 -10.71 9.68 16.76
C TRP A 173 -11.39 11.02 17.01
N GLU A 174 -12.08 11.60 16.04
CA GLU A 174 -12.85 12.85 16.19
C GLU A 174 -13.94 12.74 17.28
N SER A 175 -14.36 11.51 17.59
CA SER A 175 -15.34 11.24 18.65
C SER A 175 -14.75 11.06 20.05
N PHE A 176 -13.42 10.97 20.18
CA PHE A 176 -12.70 10.72 21.44
C PHE A 176 -11.79 11.87 21.85
N PHE A 177 -11.29 12.64 20.87
CA PHE A 177 -10.37 13.75 21.07
C PHE A 177 -10.85 14.99 20.33
N SER A 178 -10.70 16.15 20.95
CA SER A 178 -10.86 17.41 20.24
C SER A 178 -9.69 17.69 19.28
N GLU A 179 -9.86 18.60 18.32
CA GLU A 179 -8.75 19.03 17.46
C GLU A 179 -7.55 19.59 18.25
N ARG A 180 -7.80 20.20 19.41
CA ARG A 180 -6.72 20.72 20.27
C ARG A 180 -5.98 19.58 20.94
N GLU A 181 -6.71 18.63 21.50
CA GLU A 181 -6.17 17.41 22.12
C GLU A 181 -5.38 16.58 21.10
N MET A 182 -5.92 16.37 19.90
CA MET A 182 -5.24 15.63 18.84
C MET A 182 -3.97 16.35 18.35
N ARG A 183 -3.95 17.68 18.30
CA ARG A 183 -2.73 18.46 18.00
C ARG A 183 -1.66 18.35 19.09
N GLU A 184 -2.05 18.27 20.36
CA GLU A 184 -1.12 17.99 21.46
C GLU A 184 -0.51 16.59 21.30
N ILE A 185 -1.37 15.59 21.10
CA ILE A 185 -0.98 14.19 20.92
C ILE A 185 -0.09 14.03 19.68
N SER A 186 -0.41 14.67 18.56
CA SER A 186 0.35 14.53 17.31
C SER A 186 1.73 15.19 17.37
N ARG A 187 1.93 16.19 18.24
CA ARG A 187 3.19 16.96 18.35
C ARG A 187 4.10 16.54 19.50
N LYS A 188 3.60 15.76 20.47
CA LYS A 188 4.40 15.34 21.63
C LYS A 188 5.66 14.59 21.19
N GLY A 189 6.84 15.05 21.62
CA GLY A 189 8.12 14.40 21.31
C GLY A 189 8.46 14.29 19.82
N VAL A 190 7.81 15.05 18.94
CA VAL A 190 8.09 14.99 17.50
C VAL A 190 9.45 15.59 17.21
N THR A 191 10.34 14.76 16.67
CA THR A 191 11.56 15.20 15.97
C THR A 191 11.30 15.16 14.47
N SER A 192 11.82 16.13 13.71
CA SER A 192 11.73 16.11 12.24
C SER A 192 12.57 14.98 11.66
N LEU A 193 12.26 14.54 10.44
CA LEU A 193 13.20 13.74 9.67
C LEU A 193 14.45 14.59 9.34
N PRO A 194 15.62 13.97 9.14
CA PRO A 194 16.81 14.69 8.71
C PRO A 194 16.54 15.44 7.40
N SER A 195 17.09 16.64 7.27
CA SER A 195 17.09 17.36 5.98
C SER A 195 17.96 16.62 4.97
N LEU A 196 17.60 16.70 3.70
CA LEU A 196 18.40 16.14 2.62
C LEU A 196 19.76 16.86 2.51
N PRO A 197 20.80 16.18 1.99
CA PRO A 197 22.06 16.83 1.67
C PRO A 197 21.89 17.95 0.65
N SER A 198 22.68 19.02 0.76
CA SER A 198 22.59 20.16 -0.17
C SER A 198 22.89 19.79 -1.61
N SER A 199 23.70 18.76 -1.86
CA SER A 199 23.96 18.21 -3.21
C SER A 199 22.68 17.70 -3.87
N ILE A 200 21.87 16.94 -3.12
CA ILE A 200 20.58 16.42 -3.54
C ILE A 200 19.59 17.55 -3.77
N ASP A 201 19.45 18.46 -2.79
CA ASP A 201 18.51 19.60 -2.89
C ASP A 201 18.80 20.47 -4.11
N ASN A 202 20.08 20.70 -4.41
CA ASN A 202 20.48 21.47 -5.59
C ASN A 202 20.08 20.80 -6.91
N ILE A 203 20.18 19.48 -7.00
CA ILE A 203 19.77 18.72 -8.20
C ILE A 203 18.25 18.79 -8.36
N LEU A 204 17.50 18.53 -7.29
CA LEU A 204 16.04 18.58 -7.30
C LEU A 204 15.52 19.99 -7.63
N SER A 205 16.07 21.01 -6.99
CA SER A 205 15.72 22.42 -7.25
C SER A 205 16.00 22.83 -8.70
N SER A 206 17.10 22.34 -9.29
CA SER A 206 17.41 22.59 -10.71
C SER A 206 16.40 21.91 -11.63
N CYS A 207 15.98 20.68 -11.32
CA CYS A 207 14.92 20.00 -12.06
C CYS A 207 13.60 20.77 -11.97
N THR A 208 13.23 21.25 -10.78
CA THR A 208 12.05 22.09 -10.56
C THR A 208 12.07 23.33 -11.44
N ALA A 209 13.18 24.09 -11.40
CA ALA A 209 13.33 25.30 -12.19
C ALA A 209 13.20 25.06 -13.70
N ILE A 210 13.75 23.95 -14.22
CA ILE A 210 13.63 23.56 -15.63
C ILE A 210 12.16 23.33 -16.01
N VAL A 211 11.43 22.54 -15.20
CA VAL A 211 10.03 22.20 -15.47
C VAL A 211 9.15 23.45 -15.37
N GLU A 212 9.36 24.29 -14.36
CA GLU A 212 8.61 25.55 -14.18
C GLU A 212 8.86 26.52 -15.33
N GLU A 213 10.11 26.65 -15.81
CA GLU A 213 10.42 27.51 -16.95
C GLU A 213 9.67 27.06 -18.22
N ILE A 214 9.61 25.75 -18.48
CA ILE A 214 8.93 25.21 -19.66
C ILE A 214 7.40 25.29 -19.51
N THR A 215 6.86 24.98 -18.34
CA THR A 215 5.40 25.01 -18.08
C THR A 215 4.84 26.43 -18.03
N SER A 216 5.66 27.44 -17.67
CA SER A 216 5.27 28.86 -17.70
C SER A 216 5.09 29.43 -19.11
N LYS A 217 5.61 28.76 -20.15
CA LYS A 217 5.46 29.16 -21.55
C LYS A 217 4.09 28.70 -22.06
N ASP A 218 3.27 29.64 -22.54
CA ASP A 218 1.86 29.40 -22.87
C ASP A 218 1.68 28.32 -23.96
N GLN A 219 0.85 27.30 -23.64
CA GLN A 219 0.45 26.11 -24.40
C GLN A 219 1.24 25.78 -25.68
N GLN A 220 2.48 25.30 -25.51
CA GLN A 220 3.17 24.61 -26.59
C GLN A 220 2.67 23.17 -26.74
N LYS A 221 2.35 22.80 -27.99
CA LYS A 221 2.20 21.39 -28.37
C LYS A 221 3.54 20.70 -28.08
N ASP A 222 3.50 19.59 -27.35
CA ASP A 222 4.66 18.75 -26.99
C ASP A 222 5.50 19.21 -25.76
N GLN A 223 4.93 19.99 -24.83
CA GLN A 223 5.60 20.37 -23.57
C GLN A 223 6.23 19.20 -22.81
N ASP A 224 5.52 18.06 -22.67
CA ASP A 224 6.05 16.88 -21.97
C ASP A 224 7.36 16.38 -22.61
N LYS A 225 7.47 16.45 -23.94
CA LYS A 225 8.68 16.05 -24.66
C LYS A 225 9.83 17.01 -24.39
N GLU A 226 9.56 18.32 -24.42
CA GLU A 226 10.57 19.35 -24.13
C GLU A 226 11.09 19.22 -22.69
N ILE A 227 10.20 18.98 -21.72
CA ILE A 227 10.56 18.72 -20.32
C ILE A 227 11.49 17.51 -20.25
N VAL A 228 11.07 16.37 -20.80
CA VAL A 228 11.83 15.13 -20.75
C VAL A 228 13.20 15.27 -21.41
N ASP A 229 13.28 15.89 -22.59
CA ASP A 229 14.54 16.06 -23.32
C ASP A 229 15.47 17.05 -22.60
N THR A 230 14.94 18.14 -22.03
CA THR A 230 15.73 19.13 -21.29
C THR A 230 16.25 18.56 -19.98
N LEU A 231 15.41 17.86 -19.22
CA LEU A 231 15.83 17.16 -17.98
C LEU A 231 16.88 16.09 -18.28
N THR A 232 16.66 15.26 -19.31
CA THR A 232 17.65 14.23 -19.71
C THR A 232 19.01 14.86 -20.00
N ASN A 233 19.04 15.93 -20.80
CA ASN A 233 20.27 16.65 -21.15
C ASN A 233 20.95 17.30 -19.94
N TYR A 234 20.18 17.82 -18.98
CA TYR A 234 20.71 18.37 -17.73
C TYR A 234 21.37 17.25 -16.91
N LEU A 235 20.67 16.14 -16.68
CA LEU A 235 21.14 15.01 -15.89
C LEU A 235 22.34 14.29 -16.51
N GLU A 236 22.50 14.33 -17.84
CA GLU A 236 23.68 13.82 -18.55
C GLU A 236 24.93 14.68 -18.36
N LYS A 237 24.77 15.98 -18.09
CA LYS A 237 25.89 16.92 -17.89
C LYS A 237 26.38 16.96 -16.45
N LEU A 238 25.60 16.42 -15.51
CA LEU A 238 26.06 16.28 -14.12
C LEU A 238 27.27 15.36 -14.08
N ALA A 239 28.25 15.71 -13.24
CA ALA A 239 29.48 14.93 -13.08
C ALA A 239 29.16 13.47 -12.74
N PRO A 240 30.00 12.50 -13.14
CA PRO A 240 29.83 11.13 -12.67
C PRO A 240 30.00 11.11 -11.16
N PHE A 241 28.98 10.62 -10.45
CA PHE A 241 29.04 10.36 -9.01
C PHE A 241 29.57 8.96 -8.80
N ASP A 242 30.49 8.81 -7.84
CA ASP A 242 30.99 7.48 -7.46
C ASP A 242 29.88 6.72 -6.73
N PRO A 243 29.45 5.53 -7.19
CA PRO A 243 28.35 4.79 -6.56
C PRO A 243 28.67 4.27 -5.16
N TYR A 244 29.94 4.22 -4.75
CA TYR A 244 30.37 3.78 -3.41
C TYR A 244 30.51 4.96 -2.45
N ASP A 245 31.07 6.08 -2.90
CA ASP A 245 31.29 7.26 -2.05
C ASP A 245 30.11 8.26 -2.08
N GLN A 246 29.36 8.30 -3.18
CA GLN A 246 28.27 9.25 -3.46
C GLN A 246 27.03 8.50 -3.95
N PHE A 247 26.67 7.44 -3.22
CA PHE A 247 25.59 6.53 -3.57
C PHE A 247 24.25 7.26 -3.80
N ASP A 248 23.89 8.21 -2.94
CA ASP A 248 22.59 8.88 -2.99
C ASP A 248 22.45 9.76 -4.24
N GLU A 249 23.50 10.52 -4.58
CA GLU A 249 23.52 11.32 -5.81
C GLU A 249 23.55 10.43 -7.06
N TYR A 250 24.32 9.32 -7.02
CA TYR A 250 24.35 8.34 -8.10
C TYR A 250 22.96 7.72 -8.33
N TRP A 251 22.30 7.28 -7.27
CA TRP A 251 20.94 6.73 -7.32
C TRP A 251 19.95 7.77 -7.84
N LEU A 252 19.97 9.00 -7.29
CA LEU A 252 19.05 10.07 -7.66
C LEU A 252 19.08 10.33 -9.17
N ILE A 253 20.28 10.52 -9.72
CA ILE A 253 20.44 10.84 -11.15
C ILE A 253 20.03 9.66 -12.02
N SER A 254 20.37 8.43 -11.62
CA SER A 254 19.98 7.21 -12.33
C SER A 254 18.46 7.04 -12.36
N THR A 255 17.81 7.25 -11.21
CA THR A 255 16.35 7.18 -11.05
C THR A 255 15.64 8.26 -11.85
N LEU A 256 16.09 9.52 -11.78
CA LEU A 256 15.51 10.62 -12.57
C LEU A 256 15.64 10.37 -14.08
N LYS A 257 16.77 9.85 -14.55
CA LYS A 257 16.97 9.47 -15.96
C LYS A 257 16.01 8.37 -16.40
N GLU A 258 15.84 7.34 -15.57
CA GLU A 258 14.90 6.26 -15.87
C GLU A 258 13.45 6.77 -15.88
N ILE A 259 13.06 7.60 -14.93
CA ILE A 259 11.73 8.24 -14.91
C ILE A 259 11.52 9.09 -16.18
N CYS A 260 12.50 9.89 -16.61
CA CYS A 260 12.45 10.61 -17.87
C CYS A 260 12.23 9.65 -19.07
N SER A 261 12.91 8.50 -19.08
CA SER A 261 12.70 7.45 -20.08
C SER A 261 11.27 6.90 -20.05
N LEU A 262 10.69 6.68 -18.86
CA LEU A 262 9.30 6.23 -18.72
C LEU A 262 8.32 7.23 -19.34
N TYR A 263 8.50 8.54 -19.08
CA TYR A 263 7.68 9.59 -19.69
C TYR A 263 7.87 9.68 -21.21
N ARG A 264 9.11 9.53 -21.70
CA ARG A 264 9.42 9.52 -23.14
C ARG A 264 8.58 8.48 -23.91
N TRP A 265 8.30 7.35 -23.27
CA TRP A 265 7.54 6.25 -23.86
C TRP A 265 6.08 6.16 -23.38
N ASN A 266 5.60 7.22 -22.72
CA ASN A 266 4.25 7.32 -22.17
C ASN A 266 3.87 6.11 -21.27
N ILE A 267 4.85 5.59 -20.52
CA ILE A 267 4.67 4.41 -19.67
C ILE A 267 3.72 4.69 -18.51
N PRO A 268 3.81 5.82 -17.77
CA PRO A 268 2.89 6.11 -16.67
C PRO A 268 1.42 6.06 -17.12
N SER A 269 1.06 6.75 -18.21
CA SER A 269 -0.30 6.69 -18.76
C SER A 269 -0.71 5.28 -19.18
N ARG A 270 0.19 4.48 -19.76
CA ARG A 270 -0.11 3.09 -20.13
C ARG A 270 -0.34 2.20 -18.92
N ILE A 271 0.42 2.41 -17.85
CA ILE A 271 0.25 1.66 -16.60
C ILE A 271 -1.09 2.03 -15.94
N ALA A 272 -1.43 3.33 -15.89
CA ALA A 272 -2.71 3.81 -15.40
C ALA A 272 -3.90 3.25 -16.18
N ASN A 273 -3.78 3.12 -17.50
CA ASN A 273 -4.85 2.67 -18.39
C ASN A 273 -4.92 1.13 -18.58
N GLY A 274 -4.41 0.34 -17.62
CA GLY A 274 -4.69 -1.10 -17.56
C GLY A 274 -3.50 -2.04 -17.77
N SER A 275 -2.27 -1.63 -17.49
CA SER A 275 -1.12 -2.57 -17.47
C SER A 275 -1.18 -3.52 -16.26
N SER A 276 -0.26 -4.47 -16.12
CA SER A 276 -0.24 -5.41 -14.98
C SER A 276 0.36 -4.78 -13.71
N GLU A 277 0.17 -5.41 -12.55
CA GLU A 277 0.82 -5.03 -11.27
C GLU A 277 2.34 -5.14 -11.37
N LEU A 278 2.76 -6.20 -12.04
CA LEU A 278 4.16 -6.45 -12.33
C LEU A 278 4.79 -5.33 -13.18
N ASP A 279 4.05 -4.69 -14.09
CA ASP A 279 4.57 -3.57 -14.86
C ASP A 279 4.90 -2.36 -13.98
N PHE A 280 4.05 -2.06 -12.99
CA PHE A 280 4.33 -1.01 -12.00
C PHE A 280 5.54 -1.38 -11.15
N VAL A 281 5.54 -2.60 -10.58
CA VAL A 281 6.61 -3.09 -9.71
C VAL A 281 7.97 -3.03 -10.43
N VAL A 282 8.04 -3.55 -11.65
CA VAL A 282 9.31 -3.66 -12.40
C VAL A 282 9.80 -2.30 -12.88
N ARG A 283 8.92 -1.40 -13.31
CA ARG A 283 9.32 -0.17 -14.01
C ARG A 283 9.48 1.02 -13.09
N ILE A 284 8.69 1.08 -12.03
CA ILE A 284 8.59 2.25 -11.14
C ILE A 284 9.11 1.90 -9.76
N TRP A 285 8.47 0.94 -9.08
CA TRP A 285 8.81 0.58 -7.70
C TRP A 285 10.28 0.16 -7.58
N SER A 286 10.77 -0.64 -8.52
CA SER A 286 12.17 -1.08 -8.54
C SER A 286 13.18 0.08 -8.59
N GLN A 287 12.80 1.27 -9.06
CA GLN A 287 13.69 2.43 -9.04
C GLN A 287 13.76 3.05 -7.65
N LEU A 288 12.64 3.06 -6.92
CA LEU A 288 12.56 3.54 -5.55
C LEU A 288 13.25 2.56 -4.58
N ASP A 289 13.01 1.26 -4.77
CA ASP A 289 13.60 0.17 -3.98
C ASP A 289 15.14 0.21 -3.99
N LYS A 290 15.76 0.48 -5.15
CA LYS A 290 17.22 0.62 -5.30
C LYS A 290 17.83 1.73 -4.45
N CYS A 291 17.04 2.67 -3.92
CA CYS A 291 17.54 3.68 -2.99
C CYS A 291 18.18 3.02 -1.75
N PHE A 292 17.72 1.81 -1.43
CA PHE A 292 18.12 1.05 -0.26
C PHE A 292 19.13 -0.07 -0.57
N ASP A 293 19.66 -0.17 -1.80
CA ASP A 293 20.59 -1.26 -2.18
C ASP A 293 21.90 -1.27 -1.37
N ASN A 294 22.27 -0.14 -0.75
CA ASN A 294 23.43 -0.06 0.14
C ASN A 294 23.09 -0.35 1.63
N LEU A 295 21.86 -0.82 1.91
CA LEU A 295 21.41 -1.27 3.22
C LEU A 295 21.35 -2.82 3.26
N ASP A 296 21.32 -3.37 4.48
CA ASP A 296 21.16 -4.81 4.67
C ASP A 296 19.69 -5.22 4.46
N ASN A 297 19.44 -6.50 4.15
CA ASN A 297 18.09 -7.06 3.96
C ASN A 297 17.86 -8.33 4.80
N SER A 298 17.37 -8.22 6.05
CA SER A 298 17.01 -9.39 6.87
C SER A 298 15.78 -9.20 7.77
N CYS A 299 14.82 -10.14 7.76
CA CYS A 299 13.61 -10.10 8.61
C CYS A 299 13.67 -11.12 9.76
N LEU A 300 13.96 -10.65 10.97
CA LEU A 300 13.98 -11.44 12.19
C LEU A 300 12.80 -11.10 13.12
N ALA A 301 12.36 -9.84 13.20
CA ALA A 301 11.43 -9.41 14.25
C ALA A 301 10.07 -10.13 14.17
N ASN A 302 9.39 -10.08 13.01
CA ASN A 302 8.08 -10.73 12.87
C ASN A 302 8.15 -12.25 13.13
N LEU A 303 9.24 -12.89 12.72
CA LEU A 303 9.48 -14.33 12.97
C LEU A 303 9.64 -14.63 14.47
N VAL A 304 10.40 -13.80 15.19
CA VAL A 304 10.60 -13.93 16.64
C VAL A 304 9.26 -13.75 17.37
N ARG A 305 8.46 -12.74 17.02
CA ARG A 305 7.17 -12.50 17.67
C ARG A 305 6.22 -13.68 17.54
N LEU A 306 6.01 -14.18 16.31
CA LEU A 306 5.08 -15.27 16.03
C LEU A 306 5.45 -16.58 16.72
N ASN A 307 6.71 -16.71 17.15
CA ASN A 307 7.26 -17.90 17.78
C ASN A 307 7.72 -17.65 19.23
N ASN A 308 7.40 -16.51 19.83
CA ASN A 308 7.91 -16.12 21.17
C ASN A 308 7.43 -17.08 22.29
N GLU A 309 6.27 -17.71 22.10
CA GLU A 309 5.70 -18.68 23.03
C GLU A 309 6.23 -20.11 22.78
N ARG A 310 7.02 -20.34 21.72
CA ARG A 310 7.50 -21.68 21.36
C ARG A 310 8.53 -22.14 22.39
N ARG A 311 8.22 -23.21 23.11
CA ARG A 311 9.03 -23.71 24.23
C ARG A 311 8.94 -25.23 24.36
N VAL A 312 9.99 -25.86 24.89
CA VAL A 312 9.98 -27.28 25.27
C VAL A 312 9.16 -27.39 26.56
N ASP A 313 7.99 -28.02 26.53
CA ASP A 313 7.14 -28.18 27.72
C ASP A 313 7.23 -29.57 28.39
N GLY A 314 8.01 -30.49 27.78
CA GLY A 314 8.23 -31.86 28.26
C GLY A 314 7.01 -32.78 28.22
N LYS A 315 5.85 -32.29 27.79
CA LYS A 315 4.57 -33.03 27.76
C LYS A 315 4.03 -33.17 26.33
N THR A 316 4.36 -32.24 25.45
CA THR A 316 3.99 -32.24 24.05
C THR A 316 5.22 -32.00 23.18
N PRO A 317 5.26 -32.53 21.95
CA PRO A 317 6.29 -32.15 20.98
C PRO A 317 6.29 -30.64 20.76
N ILE A 318 7.49 -30.06 20.52
CA ILE A 318 7.59 -28.66 20.11
C ILE A 318 6.68 -28.43 18.90
N SER A 319 5.85 -27.39 18.98
CA SER A 319 5.01 -26.97 17.86
C SER A 319 5.86 -26.58 16.65
N ASP A 320 5.31 -26.71 15.44
CA ASP A 320 5.99 -26.24 14.23
C ASP A 320 6.23 -24.72 14.28
N GLN A 321 7.30 -24.27 13.62
CA GLN A 321 7.57 -22.85 13.50
C GLN A 321 6.48 -22.18 12.65
N VAL A 322 5.88 -21.12 13.18
CA VAL A 322 4.95 -20.29 12.42
C VAL A 322 5.77 -19.45 11.45
N LYS A 323 5.42 -19.49 10.16
CA LYS A 323 6.05 -18.67 9.12
C LYS A 323 5.66 -17.21 9.30
N SER A 324 6.60 -16.29 9.16
CA SER A 324 6.33 -14.85 9.10
C SER A 324 5.66 -14.45 7.79
N SER A 325 4.83 -13.41 7.83
CA SER A 325 4.55 -12.59 6.65
C SER A 325 5.77 -11.72 6.41
N ARG A 326 6.37 -11.82 5.22
CA ARG A 326 7.46 -10.96 4.82
C ARG A 326 6.84 -9.77 4.05
N PRO A 327 7.10 -8.51 4.46
CA PRO A 327 6.70 -7.36 3.66
C PRO A 327 7.43 -7.36 2.31
N ASP A 328 6.89 -6.64 1.34
CA ASP A 328 7.54 -6.47 0.03
C ASP A 328 8.90 -5.76 0.15
N LEU A 329 8.99 -4.79 1.06
CA LEU A 329 10.22 -4.09 1.41
C LEU A 329 10.51 -4.22 2.90
N LEU A 330 11.77 -4.51 3.23
CA LEU A 330 12.26 -4.47 4.59
C LEU A 330 13.61 -3.77 4.59
N LEU A 331 13.73 -2.76 5.44
CA LEU A 331 14.91 -1.92 5.53
C LEU A 331 15.65 -2.26 6.81
N THR A 332 16.83 -2.85 6.67
CA THR A 332 17.69 -3.17 7.79
C THR A 332 19.06 -2.55 7.65
N LYS A 333 19.68 -2.22 8.78
CA LYS A 333 21.06 -1.73 8.79
C LYS A 333 21.73 -2.19 10.07
N ASP A 334 22.93 -2.76 9.96
CA ASP A 334 23.69 -3.27 11.11
C ASP A 334 22.89 -4.32 11.93
N ASN A 335 22.09 -5.15 11.24
CA ASN A 335 21.15 -6.15 11.81
C ASN A 335 20.00 -5.58 12.64
N VAL A 336 19.71 -4.28 12.53
CA VAL A 336 18.54 -3.64 13.16
C VAL A 336 17.50 -3.34 12.08
N GLU A 337 16.24 -3.65 12.35
CA GLU A 337 15.12 -3.33 11.45
C GLU A 337 14.65 -1.88 11.68
N PHE A 338 14.68 -1.06 10.62
CA PHE A 338 14.33 0.36 10.68
C PHE A 338 13.13 0.74 9.83
N GLY A 339 12.72 -0.11 8.90
CA GLY A 339 11.50 0.15 8.16
C GLY A 339 10.96 -1.03 7.38
N VAL A 340 9.70 -0.90 7.00
CA VAL A 340 8.94 -1.91 6.25
C VAL A 340 8.17 -1.22 5.12
N GLY A 341 7.84 -1.95 4.07
CA GLY A 341 6.99 -1.42 3.02
C GLY A 341 6.17 -2.48 2.30
N GLU A 342 5.03 -2.04 1.79
CA GLU A 342 4.07 -2.87 1.06
C GLU A 342 3.83 -2.23 -0.32
N CYS A 343 3.74 -3.07 -1.34
CA CYS A 343 3.51 -2.67 -2.72
C CYS A 343 2.29 -3.41 -3.29
N GLY A 344 1.38 -2.68 -3.91
CA GLY A 344 0.26 -3.31 -4.61
C GLY A 344 -0.18 -2.53 -5.84
N LYS A 345 -1.11 -3.09 -6.64
CA LYS A 345 -1.80 -2.38 -7.74
C LYS A 345 -3.34 -2.32 -7.64
N ILE A 346 -4.00 -3.06 -6.75
CA ILE A 346 -5.49 -3.12 -6.74
C ILE A 346 -6.16 -1.81 -6.33
N ASP A 347 -6.43 -0.95 -7.31
CA ASP A 347 -6.92 0.41 -7.10
C ASP A 347 -8.42 0.54 -7.37
N LEU A 348 -9.10 1.20 -6.43
CA LEU A 348 -10.40 1.83 -6.61
C LEU A 348 -10.41 3.27 -6.03
N GLY A 349 -9.25 3.84 -5.70
CA GLY A 349 -9.06 5.18 -5.13
C GLY A 349 -9.32 5.24 -3.64
N GLY A 350 -8.65 4.40 -2.82
CA GLY A 350 -8.83 4.42 -1.36
C GLY A 350 -10.00 3.60 -0.84
N ILE A 351 -10.90 3.12 -1.72
CA ILE A 351 -12.08 2.33 -1.33
C ILE A 351 -11.88 0.82 -1.54
N GLY A 352 -10.71 0.42 -2.08
CA GLY A 352 -10.38 -0.98 -2.31
C GLY A 352 -10.20 -1.74 -1.00
N LYS A 353 -10.88 -2.88 -0.84
CA LYS A 353 -10.76 -3.70 0.39
C LYS A 353 -9.31 -4.12 0.68
N LYS A 354 -8.54 -4.51 -0.35
CA LYS A 354 -7.12 -4.89 -0.19
C LYS A 354 -6.31 -3.70 0.32
N GLU A 355 -6.46 -2.57 -0.35
CA GLU A 355 -5.78 -1.32 -0.04
C GLU A 355 -6.02 -0.87 1.41
N ILE A 356 -7.29 -0.74 1.82
CA ILE A 356 -7.66 -0.34 3.20
C ILE A 356 -7.04 -1.29 4.22
N LEU A 357 -7.03 -2.60 3.95
CA LEU A 357 -6.49 -3.56 4.91
C LEU A 357 -4.96 -3.55 4.95
N GLU A 358 -4.29 -3.29 3.84
CA GLU A 358 -2.84 -3.22 3.79
C GLU A 358 -2.33 -1.95 4.49
N THR A 359 -2.92 -0.79 4.18
CA THR A 359 -2.52 0.51 4.74
C THR A 359 -3.03 0.72 6.16
N GLN A 360 -4.29 0.42 6.44
CA GLN A 360 -4.95 0.67 7.73
C GLN A 360 -5.07 -0.59 8.58
N LEU A 361 -4.30 -1.65 8.35
CA LEU A 361 -4.27 -2.75 9.31
C LEU A 361 -2.96 -3.53 9.29
N HIS A 362 -2.57 -4.05 8.13
CA HIS A 362 -1.43 -4.95 8.00
C HIS A 362 -0.11 -4.21 8.25
N LEU A 363 0.15 -3.14 7.49
CA LEU A 363 1.39 -2.39 7.59
C LEU A 363 1.58 -1.78 8.99
N PRO A 364 0.60 -1.10 9.62
CA PRO A 364 0.80 -0.56 10.96
C PRO A 364 1.05 -1.62 12.03
N LYS A 365 0.43 -2.81 11.92
CA LYS A 365 0.73 -3.92 12.85
C LYS A 365 2.13 -4.45 12.64
N LEU A 366 2.54 -4.64 11.40
CA LEU A 366 3.90 -5.07 11.10
C LEU A 366 4.91 -4.04 11.64
N MET A 367 4.66 -2.75 11.42
CA MET A 367 5.46 -1.68 11.99
C MET A 367 5.54 -1.77 13.52
N LYS A 368 4.41 -1.96 14.20
CA LYS A 368 4.41 -2.11 15.66
C LYS A 368 5.16 -3.34 16.14
N ASP A 369 5.05 -4.45 15.43
CA ASP A 369 5.73 -5.69 15.77
C ASP A 369 7.25 -5.51 15.72
N VAL A 370 7.76 -4.91 14.64
CA VAL A 370 9.16 -4.55 14.48
C VAL A 370 9.58 -3.56 15.59
N PHE A 371 8.81 -2.49 15.77
CA PHE A 371 9.11 -1.45 16.76
C PHE A 371 9.20 -2.00 18.19
N THR A 372 8.27 -2.89 18.57
CA THR A 372 8.23 -3.48 19.93
C THR A 372 9.43 -4.38 20.17
N ILE A 373 9.83 -5.19 19.20
CA ILE A 373 11.00 -6.08 19.33
C ILE A 373 12.27 -5.26 19.42
N GLU A 374 12.43 -4.26 18.55
CA GLU A 374 13.59 -3.39 18.56
C GLU A 374 13.70 -2.60 19.87
N GLN A 375 12.58 -2.08 20.39
CA GLN A 375 12.52 -1.47 21.72
C GLN A 375 12.97 -2.44 22.81
N TYR A 376 12.48 -3.68 22.80
CA TYR A 376 12.84 -4.69 23.79
C TYR A 376 14.34 -5.02 23.75
N LEU A 377 14.89 -5.28 22.56
CA LEU A 377 16.32 -5.54 22.38
C LEU A 377 17.17 -4.37 22.87
N ARG A 378 16.76 -3.12 22.60
CA ARG A 378 17.47 -1.91 23.05
C ARG A 378 17.44 -1.72 24.56
N GLN A 379 16.31 -2.03 25.20
CA GLN A 379 16.17 -2.00 26.66
C GLN A 379 17.10 -3.01 27.33
N GLU A 380 17.12 -4.26 26.84
CA GLU A 380 18.03 -5.31 27.32
C GLU A 380 19.50 -4.90 27.14
N MET A 381 19.82 -4.19 26.05
CA MET A 381 21.17 -3.69 25.76
C MET A 381 21.54 -2.38 26.48
N MET A 382 20.69 -1.83 27.36
CA MET A 382 20.89 -0.56 28.08
C MET A 382 21.26 0.64 27.18
N LEU A 383 20.81 0.63 25.92
CA LEU A 383 21.01 1.75 25.02
C LEU A 383 20.03 2.86 25.43
N ASN A 384 20.54 3.96 26.01
CA ASN A 384 19.77 5.16 26.42
C ASN A 384 19.23 5.97 25.21
N LEU A 385 18.62 5.31 24.22
CA LEU A 385 18.13 5.88 22.97
C LEU A 385 16.60 6.05 22.94
N HIS A 386 15.93 5.90 24.09
CA HIS A 386 14.48 5.84 24.21
C HIS A 386 13.73 7.02 23.56
N GLU A 387 14.31 8.21 23.50
CA GLU A 387 13.60 9.42 23.08
C GLU A 387 13.61 9.66 21.56
N SER A 388 14.35 8.88 20.76
CA SER A 388 14.55 9.20 19.33
C SER A 388 14.18 8.10 18.34
N PHE A 389 14.02 6.85 18.75
CA PHE A 389 13.77 5.75 17.80
C PHE A 389 12.40 5.88 17.14
N LYS A 390 12.39 5.84 15.80
CA LYS A 390 11.19 5.78 14.98
C LYS A 390 11.34 4.69 13.95
N LEU A 391 10.23 4.03 13.65
CA LEU A 391 10.16 3.09 12.55
C LEU A 391 9.49 3.75 11.35
N LEU A 392 10.08 3.56 10.17
CA LEU A 392 9.58 4.11 8.92
C LEU A 392 8.78 3.05 8.16
N GLY A 393 7.59 3.42 7.71
CA GLY A 393 6.72 2.60 6.89
C GLY A 393 6.63 3.23 5.52
N LEU A 394 7.20 2.61 4.51
CA LEU A 394 6.98 3.04 3.13
C LEU A 394 5.77 2.30 2.60
N ALA A 395 4.61 2.93 2.66
CA ALA A 395 3.45 2.42 1.99
C ALA A 395 3.50 2.90 0.53
N THR A 396 3.57 1.97 -0.41
CA THR A 396 3.10 2.23 -1.78
C THR A 396 1.79 1.51 -2.00
N PRO A 397 0.71 2.01 -1.38
CA PRO A 397 -0.59 1.53 -1.72
C PRO A 397 -0.89 2.07 -3.11
N VAL A 398 -0.55 1.29 -4.12
CA VAL A 398 -1.55 0.95 -5.11
C VAL A 398 -2.02 2.10 -6.03
N SER A 399 -1.65 1.98 -7.31
CA SER A 399 -1.84 2.98 -8.38
C SER A 399 -1.07 4.25 -8.13
N PHE A 400 0.25 4.21 -8.32
CA PHE A 400 1.09 5.40 -8.40
C PHE A 400 1.15 6.28 -7.14
N ARG A 401 0.43 5.92 -6.09
CA ARG A 401 0.35 6.67 -4.85
C ARG A 401 1.34 6.14 -3.83
N MET A 402 1.98 7.07 -3.14
CA MET A 402 2.99 6.79 -2.15
C MET A 402 2.74 7.63 -0.91
N THR A 403 2.79 6.96 0.24
CA THR A 403 2.64 7.56 1.55
C THR A 403 3.76 7.06 2.44
N LEU A 404 4.44 7.99 3.11
CA LEU A 404 5.41 7.66 4.15
C LEU A 404 4.69 7.68 5.50
N SER A 405 4.57 6.52 6.12
CA SER A 405 4.10 6.39 7.50
C SER A 405 5.29 6.41 8.45
N VAL A 406 5.16 7.09 9.58
CA VAL A 406 6.18 7.16 10.63
C VAL A 406 5.54 6.69 11.94
N MET A 407 6.09 5.64 12.54
CA MET A 407 5.66 5.13 13.83
C MET A 407 6.67 5.46 14.92
N ASP A 408 6.17 6.03 16.02
CA ASP A 408 6.92 6.25 17.25
C ASP A 408 6.08 5.90 18.49
N CYS A 409 6.71 5.91 19.67
CA CYS A 409 6.04 5.70 20.95
C CYS A 409 6.49 6.82 21.90
N PRO A 410 5.89 8.02 21.78
CA PRO A 410 6.39 9.21 22.46
C PRO A 410 6.17 9.18 23.98
N ASP A 411 5.20 8.39 24.46
CA ASP A 411 4.93 8.17 25.87
C ASP A 411 4.08 6.90 26.06
N GLY A 412 4.08 6.35 27.27
CA GLY A 412 3.33 5.15 27.64
C GLY A 412 3.62 3.94 26.76
N VAL A 413 2.57 3.26 26.28
CA VAL A 413 2.68 2.03 25.47
C VAL A 413 1.97 2.12 24.12
N VAL A 414 1.35 3.27 23.82
CA VAL A 414 0.64 3.50 22.57
C VAL A 414 1.62 3.94 21.50
N CYS A 415 1.69 3.18 20.41
CA CYS A 415 2.41 3.61 19.23
C CYS A 415 1.58 4.66 18.49
N ARG A 416 2.17 5.82 18.18
CA ARG A 416 1.57 6.83 17.33
C ARG A 416 2.04 6.60 15.89
N LEU A 417 1.09 6.55 14.97
CA LEU A 417 1.31 6.53 13.53
C LEU A 417 0.97 7.92 12.97
N ARG A 418 1.85 8.45 12.13
CA ARG A 418 1.63 9.66 11.33
C ARG A 418 1.89 9.34 9.87
N GLU A 419 1.09 9.90 8.99
CA GLU A 419 1.24 9.67 7.55
C GLU A 419 1.63 10.98 6.87
N SER A 420 2.46 10.88 5.82
CA SER A 420 2.69 12.02 4.94
C SER A 420 1.44 12.31 4.12
N GLU A 421 1.43 13.44 3.43
CA GLU A 421 0.54 13.60 2.29
C GLU A 421 0.77 12.48 1.28
N GLU A 422 -0.30 12.09 0.59
CA GLU A 422 -0.27 11.09 -0.46
C GLU A 422 0.19 11.75 -1.77
N PHE A 423 1.23 11.19 -2.39
CA PHE A 423 1.75 11.68 -3.68
C PHE A 423 1.50 10.67 -4.78
N GLU A 424 0.99 11.13 -5.92
CA GLU A 424 0.74 10.30 -7.10
C GLU A 424 1.80 10.55 -8.19
N ILE A 425 2.32 9.48 -8.79
CA ILE A 425 3.13 9.56 -10.00
C ILE A 425 2.24 10.03 -11.16
N PRO A 426 2.51 11.21 -11.73
CA PRO A 426 1.62 11.79 -12.69
C PRO A 426 1.74 11.11 -14.05
N GLN A 427 0.66 11.14 -14.83
CA GLN A 427 0.65 10.63 -16.21
C GLN A 427 1.42 11.54 -17.18
N HIS A 428 1.58 12.82 -16.83
CA HIS A 428 2.22 13.85 -17.64
C HIS A 428 3.47 14.41 -16.97
N ALA A 429 4.49 14.70 -17.76
CA ALA A 429 5.75 15.27 -17.28
C ALA A 429 5.59 16.74 -16.85
N SER A 430 4.55 17.44 -17.30
CA SER A 430 4.19 18.78 -16.79
C SER A 430 3.91 18.82 -15.29
N LEU A 431 3.54 17.69 -14.68
CA LEU A 431 3.29 17.56 -13.24
C LEU A 431 4.48 16.95 -12.48
N PHE A 432 5.65 16.84 -13.12
CA PHE A 432 6.84 16.21 -12.56
C PHE A 432 7.20 16.78 -11.18
N CYS A 433 7.17 18.11 -11.03
CA CYS A 433 7.51 18.77 -9.77
C CYS A 433 6.54 18.47 -8.63
N THR A 434 5.24 18.32 -8.93
CA THR A 434 4.22 18.13 -7.90
C THR A 434 4.01 16.66 -7.54
N GLY A 435 4.44 15.73 -8.40
CA GLY A 435 4.27 14.29 -8.17
C GLY A 435 5.59 13.53 -7.96
N ILE A 436 6.54 13.65 -8.89
CA ILE A 436 7.79 12.86 -8.84
C ILE A 436 8.77 13.36 -7.79
N ILE A 437 8.99 14.67 -7.71
CA ILE A 437 9.99 15.24 -6.79
C ILE A 437 9.64 14.90 -5.32
N PRO A 438 8.41 15.11 -4.83
CA PRO A 438 8.04 14.74 -3.47
C PRO A 438 8.21 13.24 -3.18
N ILE A 439 7.91 12.37 -4.14
CA ILE A 439 8.12 10.91 -4.01
C ILE A 439 9.60 10.58 -3.81
N ILE A 440 10.49 11.22 -4.57
CA ILE A 440 11.94 11.04 -4.44
C ILE A 440 12.43 11.59 -3.11
N GLU A 441 11.96 12.77 -2.71
CA GLU A 441 12.29 13.39 -1.43
C GLU A 441 11.87 12.49 -0.26
N LEU A 442 10.64 11.97 -0.26
CA LEU A 442 10.16 11.04 0.75
C LEU A 442 11.03 9.78 0.84
N THR A 443 11.41 9.22 -0.31
CA THR A 443 12.27 8.02 -0.37
C THR A 443 13.65 8.30 0.25
N LEU A 444 14.26 9.43 -0.07
CA LEU A 444 15.56 9.83 0.48
C LEU A 444 15.48 10.26 1.95
N MET A 445 14.39 10.90 2.37
CA MET A 445 14.14 11.23 3.77
C MET A 445 13.97 9.96 4.61
N ALA A 446 13.29 8.95 4.06
CA ALA A 446 13.17 7.65 4.73
C ALA A 446 14.55 7.02 4.92
N LYS A 447 15.37 6.97 3.87
CA LYS A 447 16.75 6.48 3.98
C LYS A 447 17.59 7.28 4.98
N SER A 448 17.53 8.60 4.91
CA SER A 448 18.27 9.51 5.80
C SER A 448 17.87 9.29 7.27
N GLY A 449 16.59 9.01 7.53
CA GLY A 449 16.12 8.62 8.86
C GLY A 449 16.86 7.38 9.38
N ILE A 450 16.98 6.33 8.56
CA ILE A 450 17.69 5.09 8.90
C ILE A 450 19.17 5.38 9.20
N ASP A 451 19.83 6.16 8.33
CA ASP A 451 21.24 6.51 8.51
C ASP A 451 21.49 7.35 9.76
N GLY A 452 20.60 8.29 10.07
CA GLY A 452 20.62 9.04 11.31
C GLY A 452 20.56 8.12 12.52
N TYR A 453 19.63 7.17 12.54
CA TYR A 453 19.43 6.27 13.66
C TYR A 453 20.57 5.26 13.86
N SER A 454 21.14 4.72 12.78
CA SER A 454 22.29 3.81 12.86
C SER A 454 23.51 4.47 13.51
N LYS A 455 23.82 5.72 13.16
CA LYS A 455 24.93 6.49 13.76
C LYS A 455 24.73 6.67 15.26
N PHE A 456 23.51 6.94 15.72
CA PHE A 456 23.21 7.03 17.15
C PHE A 456 23.41 5.70 17.89
N CYS A 457 23.09 4.56 17.26
CA CYS A 457 23.28 3.23 17.85
C CYS A 457 24.77 2.87 18.01
N ILE A 458 25.59 3.16 17.00
CA ILE A 458 27.03 2.83 17.00
C ILE A 458 27.81 3.72 17.98
N THR A 459 27.43 5.00 18.12
CA THR A 459 28.18 5.94 18.95
C THR A 459 28.08 5.63 20.46
N TYR A 460 27.04 4.89 20.88
CA TYR A 460 26.81 4.50 22.28
C TYR A 460 26.94 2.99 22.55
N GLY A 461 27.05 2.14 21.51
CA GLY A 461 27.17 0.69 21.60
C GLY A 461 28.60 0.14 21.59
N GLY A 462 29.61 0.97 21.81
CA GLY A 462 30.99 0.52 21.91
C GLY A 462 31.27 -0.15 23.26
N VAL A 463 31.01 -1.46 23.38
CA VAL A 463 31.87 -2.52 23.96
C VAL A 463 31.08 -3.85 23.91
N TRP A 464 31.49 -4.72 22.97
CA TRP A 464 31.38 -6.19 22.84
C TRP A 464 30.15 -6.94 23.35
#